data_AF-A0A318H303-F1
#
_entry.id   AF-A0A318H303-F1
#
_cell.length_a   1.000
_cell.length_b   1.000
_cell.length_c   1.000
_cell.angle_alpha   90.00
_cell.angle_beta   90.00
_cell.angle_gamma   90.00
#
_symmetry.space_group_name_H-M   'P 1'
#
loop_
_entity.id
_entity.type
_entity.pdbx_description
1 polymer ?
#
loop_
_entity_poly.entity_id
_entity_poly.type
_entity_poly.pdbx_seq_one_letter_code
_entity_poly.pdbx_strand_id
1 'polypeptide(L)'
;MSTKTELTELHELIGSMRRCVTALASKYGNTPATRRIVNDAERILNDIDRLDIDAEELELGSGVSHHQHAGEKIPIPDTPYDRDFWGETDDGGVAG
;
A
#
# COMPACT_ATOMS: atom_id res chain seq x y z
N MET A 1 4.36 -17.45 20.62
CA MET A 1 4.85 -16.09 20.32
C MET A 1 3.65 -15.16 20.31
N SER A 2 3.81 -13.89 20.71
CA SER A 2 2.74 -12.89 20.64
C SER A 2 2.87 -12.11 19.33
N THR A 3 1.77 -11.72 18.71
CA THR A 3 1.72 -10.93 17.47
C THR A 3 2.55 -9.64 17.58
N LYS A 4 2.58 -9.01 18.76
CA LYS A 4 3.39 -7.82 19.04
C LYS A 4 4.89 -8.08 18.96
N THR A 5 5.34 -9.27 19.37
CA THR A 5 6.75 -9.68 19.26
C THR A 5 7.14 -9.89 17.79
N GLU A 6 6.29 -10.56 17.01
CA GLU A 6 6.54 -10.81 15.59
C GLU A 6 6.62 -9.51 14.78
N LEU A 7 5.78 -8.53 15.08
CA LEU A 7 5.82 -7.19 14.47
C LEU A 7 7.08 -6.41 14.85
N THR A 8 7.53 -6.54 16.10
CA THR A 8 8.79 -5.91 16.53
C THR A 8 9.98 -6.50 15.77
N GLU A 9 10.02 -7.83 15.60
CA GLU A 9 11.05 -8.51 14.79
C GLU A 9 11.01 -8.08 13.32
N LEU A 10 9.81 -7.88 12.76
CA LEU A 10 9.63 -7.37 11.40
C LEU A 10 10.23 -5.97 11.23
N HIS A 11 9.93 -5.04 12.14
CA HIS A 11 10.49 -3.68 12.11
C HIS A 11 12.02 -3.66 12.22
N GLU A 12 12.59 -4.52 13.08
CA GLU A 12 14.04 -4.67 13.19
C GLU A 12 14.67 -5.18 11.89
N LEU A 13 14.01 -6.13 11.20
CA LEU A 13 14.44 -6.66 9.92
C LEU A 13 14.36 -5.60 8.81
N ILE A 14 13.24 -4.87 8.70
CA ILE A 14 13.04 -3.75 7.76
C ILE A 14 14.15 -2.71 7.94
N GLY A 15 14.39 -2.28 9.18
CA GLY A 15 15.45 -1.31 9.48
C GLY A 15 16.85 -1.82 9.10
N SER A 16 17.12 -3.10 9.35
CA SER A 16 18.40 -3.73 8.98
C SER A 16 18.59 -3.83 7.48
N MET A 17 17.54 -4.19 6.73
CA MET A 17 17.55 -4.23 5.27
C MET A 17 17.76 -2.84 4.68
N ARG A 18 17.02 -1.81 5.15
CA ARG A 18 17.17 -0.42 4.70
C ARG A 18 18.62 0.05 4.83
N ARG A 19 19.26 -0.18 5.98
CA ARG A 19 20.68 0.16 6.20
C ARG A 19 21.62 -0.58 5.25
N CYS A 20 21.43 -1.88 5.09
CA CYS A 20 22.27 -2.72 4.23
C CYS A 20 22.20 -2.27 2.76
N VAL A 21 21.00 -2.05 2.24
CA VAL A 21 20.77 -1.67 0.84
C VAL A 21 21.23 -0.23 0.58
N THR A 22 21.04 0.68 1.53
CA THR A 22 21.61 2.05 1.43
C THR A 22 23.13 2.02 1.33
N ALA A 23 23.78 1.20 2.16
CA ALA A 23 25.23 1.03 2.11
C ALA A 23 25.67 0.44 0.76
N LEU A 24 24.93 -0.54 0.22
CA LEU A 24 25.17 -1.11 -1.10
C LEU A 24 25.11 -0.04 -2.21
N ALA A 25 24.04 0.77 -2.25
CA ALA A 25 23.87 1.85 -3.22
C ALA A 25 24.99 2.89 -3.13
N SER A 26 25.40 3.26 -1.90
CA SER A 26 26.49 4.23 -1.68
C SER A 26 27.88 3.71 -2.08
N LYS A 27 28.12 2.40 -1.98
CA LYS A 27 29.43 1.78 -2.20
C LYS A 27 29.76 1.65 -3.69
N TYR A 28 28.75 1.39 -4.51
CA TYR A 28 28.92 1.17 -5.94
C TYR A 28 28.53 2.44 -6.71
N GLY A 29 29.52 3.27 -7.03
CA GLY A 29 29.33 4.53 -7.78
C GLY A 29 28.93 4.33 -9.26
N ASN A 30 28.76 5.44 -9.98
CA ASN A 30 28.10 5.52 -11.29
C ASN A 30 28.92 5.02 -12.51
N THR A 31 29.49 3.81 -12.42
CA THR A 31 30.07 3.15 -13.59
C THR A 31 28.98 2.37 -14.35
N PRO A 32 29.10 2.19 -15.68
CA PRO A 32 28.13 1.39 -16.43
C PRO A 32 27.97 -0.05 -15.91
N ALA A 33 29.05 -0.63 -15.37
CA ALA A 33 29.05 -1.99 -14.81
C ALA A 33 28.27 -2.09 -13.49
N THR A 34 28.26 -1.02 -12.69
CA THR A 34 27.59 -0.97 -11.37
C THR A 34 26.22 -0.32 -11.40
N ARG A 35 25.84 0.34 -12.51
CA ARG A 35 24.54 1.01 -12.65
C ARG A 35 23.35 0.07 -12.41
N ARG A 36 23.45 -1.20 -12.83
CA ARG A 36 22.40 -2.20 -12.55
C ARG A 36 22.24 -2.46 -11.06
N ILE A 37 23.34 -2.56 -10.33
CA ILE A 37 23.35 -2.78 -8.87
C ILE A 37 22.70 -1.60 -8.15
N VAL A 38 23.02 -0.37 -8.56
CA VAL A 38 22.40 0.84 -8.00
C VAL A 38 20.91 0.85 -8.25
N ASN A 39 20.47 0.60 -9.50
CA ASN A 39 19.05 0.56 -9.84
C ASN A 39 18.29 -0.53 -9.05
N ASP A 40 18.89 -1.70 -8.88
CA ASP A 40 18.30 -2.78 -8.09
C ASP A 40 18.23 -2.39 -6.61
N ALA A 41 19.25 -1.73 -6.06
CA ALA A 41 19.24 -1.24 -4.69
C ALA A 41 18.17 -0.15 -4.47
N GLU A 42 18.02 0.81 -5.39
CA GLU A 42 16.97 1.82 -5.33
C GLU A 42 15.56 1.20 -5.39
N ARG A 43 15.36 0.20 -6.27
CA ARG A 43 14.08 -0.53 -6.34
C ARG A 43 13.78 -1.24 -5.02
N ILE A 44 14.77 -1.92 -4.45
CA ILE A 44 14.61 -2.61 -3.16
C ILE A 44 14.30 -1.61 -2.05
N LEU A 45 14.90 -0.41 -2.04
CA LEU A 45 14.56 0.63 -1.06
C LEU A 45 13.09 1.05 -1.16
N ASN A 46 12.57 1.25 -2.36
CA ASN A 46 11.14 1.54 -2.54
C ASN A 46 10.26 0.39 -2.04
N ASP A 47 10.65 -0.86 -2.30
CA ASP A 47 9.92 -2.04 -1.82
C ASP A 47 9.94 -2.13 -0.28
N ILE A 48 11.07 -1.77 0.35
CA ILE A 48 11.20 -1.69 1.81
C ILE A 48 10.30 -0.59 2.37
N ASP A 49 10.25 0.58 1.74
CA ASP A 49 9.37 1.69 2.17
C ASP A 49 7.88 1.29 2.09
N ARG A 50 7.49 0.52 1.06
CA ARG A 50 6.14 -0.03 0.95
C ARG A 50 5.87 -1.08 2.04
N LEU A 51 6.82 -1.94 2.32
CA LEU A 51 6.70 -2.95 3.37
C LEU A 51 6.56 -2.30 4.77
N ASP A 52 7.25 -1.19 5.01
CA ASP A 52 7.14 -0.37 6.25
C ASP A 52 5.68 0.10 6.43
N ILE A 53 5.09 0.65 5.36
CA ILE A 53 3.69 1.10 5.35
C ILE A 53 2.72 -0.08 5.59
N ASP A 54 2.92 -1.21 4.89
CA ASP A 54 2.06 -2.39 5.06
C ASP A 54 2.17 -2.98 6.48
N ALA A 55 3.36 -2.91 7.10
CA ALA A 55 3.57 -3.34 8.47
C ALA A 55 2.86 -2.41 9.48
N GLU A 56 2.94 -1.09 9.29
CA GLU A 56 2.18 -0.12 10.08
C GLU A 56 0.66 -0.33 9.94
N GLU A 57 0.16 -0.58 8.73
CA GLU A 57 -1.25 -0.90 8.50
C GLU A 57 -1.67 -2.18 9.22
N LEU A 58 -0.84 -3.23 9.18
CA LEU A 58 -1.09 -4.48 9.90
C LEU A 58 -1.15 -4.26 11.42
N GLU A 59 -0.28 -3.42 11.97
CA GLU A 59 -0.31 -3.05 13.40
C GLU A 59 -1.62 -2.34 13.77
N LEU A 60 -2.04 -1.36 12.96
CA LEU A 60 -3.29 -0.62 13.16
C LEU A 60 -4.51 -1.55 13.05
N GLY A 61 -4.52 -2.42 12.04
CA GLY A 61 -5.57 -3.42 11.83
C GLY A 61 -5.62 -4.50 12.91
N SER A 62 -4.49 -4.81 13.54
CA SER A 62 -4.44 -5.74 14.68
C SER A 62 -4.98 -5.14 15.98
N GLY A 63 -4.89 -3.82 16.16
CA GLY A 63 -5.45 -3.08 17.28
C GLY A 63 -6.95 -2.83 17.13
N VAL A 64 -7.42 -2.67 15.90
CA VAL A 64 -8.84 -2.75 15.56
C VAL A 64 -9.20 -4.23 15.54
N SER A 65 -9.48 -4.79 16.73
CA SER A 65 -10.33 -5.97 16.79
C SER A 65 -11.43 -5.75 15.77
N HIS A 66 -11.60 -6.68 14.84
CA HIS A 66 -12.71 -6.77 13.92
C HIS A 66 -13.96 -6.98 14.81
N HIS A 67 -14.32 -5.96 15.59
CA HIS A 67 -15.66 -5.67 15.98
C HIS A 67 -16.33 -5.70 14.63
N GLN A 68 -17.07 -6.78 14.41
CA GLN A 68 -18.03 -6.86 13.36
C GLN A 68 -18.86 -5.61 13.58
N HIS A 69 -18.50 -4.52 12.92
CA HIS A 69 -19.37 -3.41 12.69
C HIS A 69 -20.42 -4.02 11.75
N ALA A 70 -21.35 -4.77 12.36
CA ALA A 70 -22.75 -4.54 12.12
C ALA A 70 -23.05 -3.09 12.53
N GLY A 71 -22.33 -2.13 11.94
CA GLY A 71 -22.78 -0.77 11.85
C GLY A 71 -24.14 -0.83 11.20
N GLU A 72 -25.01 0.05 11.64
CA GLU A 72 -26.34 0.24 11.10
C GLU A 72 -26.28 0.18 9.56
N LYS A 73 -26.70 -0.96 9.00
CA LYS A 73 -26.66 -1.17 7.56
C LYS A 73 -27.79 -0.34 6.99
N ILE A 74 -27.45 0.61 6.14
CA ILE A 74 -28.45 1.36 5.39
C ILE A 74 -29.08 0.36 4.40
N PRO A 75 -30.37 0.03 4.51
CA PRO A 75 -31.01 -0.88 3.59
C PRO A 75 -31.04 -0.22 2.20
N ILE A 76 -30.47 -0.90 1.20
CA ILE A 76 -30.61 -0.50 -0.20
C ILE A 76 -31.89 -1.15 -0.72
N PRO A 77 -32.88 -0.37 -1.18
CA PRO A 77 -34.10 -0.92 -1.76
C PRO A 77 -33.79 -1.65 -3.07
N ASP A 78 -34.37 -2.85 -3.26
CA ASP A 78 -34.34 -3.58 -4.54
C ASP A 78 -35.31 -3.00 -5.59
N THR A 79 -35.89 -1.84 -5.33
CA THR A 79 -36.78 -1.16 -6.28
C THR A 79 -35.97 -0.76 -7.52
N PRO A 80 -36.35 -1.22 -8.72
CA PRO A 80 -35.68 -0.80 -9.94
C PRO A 80 -35.73 0.72 -10.06
N TYR A 81 -34.60 1.33 -10.42
CA TYR A 81 -34.58 2.73 -10.81
C TYR A 81 -35.53 2.95 -11.98
N ASP A 82 -36.14 4.13 -12.04
CA ASP A 82 -36.87 4.56 -13.21
C ASP A 82 -35.94 4.49 -14.43
N ARG A 83 -36.41 3.89 -15.52
CA ARG A 83 -35.63 3.77 -16.75
C ARG A 83 -35.37 5.13 -17.38
N ASP A 84 -36.27 6.07 -17.15
CA ASP A 84 -36.18 7.44 -17.65
C ASP A 84 -35.06 8.24 -16.94
N PHE A 85 -34.60 7.77 -15.77
CA PHE A 85 -33.43 8.33 -15.07
C PHE A 85 -32.13 8.17 -15.88
N TRP A 86 -32.03 7.09 -16.67
CA TRP A 86 -30.87 6.76 -17.51
C TRP A 86 -31.15 6.98 -19.00
N GLY A 87 -32.27 7.61 -19.34
CA GLY A 87 -32.63 7.95 -20.71
C GLY A 87 -31.62 8.94 -21.32
N GLU A 88 -31.66 9.08 -22.64
CA GLU A 88 -30.80 10.00 -23.40
C GLU A 88 -31.07 11.46 -23.02
N THR A 89 -30.55 11.88 -21.89
CA THR A 89 -30.27 13.29 -21.65
C THR A 89 -29.05 13.58 -22.50
N ASP A 90 -29.24 14.38 -23.56
CA ASP A 90 -28.17 14.99 -24.31
C ASP A 90 -27.27 15.74 -23.31
N ASP A 91 -26.17 15.10 -22.90
CA ASP A 91 -25.22 15.67 -21.95
C ASP A 91 -24.33 16.74 -22.62
N GLY A 92 -24.68 17.15 -23.85
CA GLY A 92 -24.16 18.33 -24.53
C GLY A 92 -22.63 18.36 -24.47
N GLY A 93 -22.00 17.19 -24.60
CA GLY A 93 -20.56 17.02 -24.43
C GLY A 93 -19.80 18.01 -25.30
N VAL A 94 -19.19 19.01 -24.68
CA VAL A 94 -18.30 19.94 -25.37
C VAL A 94 -16.97 19.22 -25.57
N ALA A 95 -16.77 18.65 -26.75
CA ALA A 95 -15.50 18.08 -27.14
C ALA A 95 -14.43 19.19 -27.11
N GLY A 96 -13.37 18.96 -26.33
CA GLY A 96 -12.14 19.77 -26.29
C GLY A 96 -11.09 19.28 -27.27
#